data_AF-A0A2G9RZP3-F1
#
_entry.id   AF-A0A2G9RZP3-F1
#
_cell.length_a   1.000
_cell.length_b   1.000
_cell.length_c   1.000
_cell.angle_alpha   90.00
_cell.angle_beta   90.00
_cell.angle_gamma   90.00
#
_symmetry.space_group_name_H-M   'P 1'
#
loop_
_entity.id
_entity.type
_entity.pdbx_description
1 polymer ?
#
loop_
_entity_poly.entity_id
_entity_poly.type
_entity_poly.pdbx_seq_one_letter_code
_entity_poly.pdbx_strand_id
1 'polypeptide(L)'
;MDSLQNQELECVDESLLVFCQYKLKLLHLYESVQKITSVTMETASTPSTKELAQLLRLEEGELIRLQTIIRNYRQEHTRSGVRFAEDEDGMLPVKTFLEYLECEQDSISVKKVSAEEYIALGSFFFWKCLHGECSTQEMCQTLESAGLSPQILLSLLLKVWLSKEKEMTERPQSLCCLHSMLSLLSNMKVAIDESWDLQSVSPWWQQMRTACVQSSSNGAALLSAHVGHSVAAGIASALAEKKLPKSLQEDDVESMTDSWEALSLDTEYWKLLLKQLEDCLILQTLLQCGVADTVAKWVFKQDISPDLLKEAREKRDSHSVQESGEVSPVVAILETAGESASDEQVLELLSLVYQHFPCSLDLDVLHAHCCWEYVVQWNKDPEVKTWLSLMMWSTFIIKRFSSAAYLIDKVGKAPKDRLCRRDVGMSDTSMTSFMGSCSDLLQTMMEADVSSEEMLAPVLEVEDSWVAMEGPNSIVELALEQKHIHYPLVEHQYVLSAIMYAIMKFSLKSVKPLSLFDSKGKNAFFKDLTSIQLLPSGDMDPSIVSLRQQVSMTGSFFFYVTYCCCII
;
A
#
# COMPACT_ATOMS: atom_id res chain seq x y z
N MET A 1 -25.65 37.92 29.73
CA MET A 1 -25.33 38.02 31.17
C MET A 1 -25.98 39.24 31.79
N ASP A 2 -25.76 40.42 31.23
CA ASP A 2 -26.21 41.71 31.76
C ASP A 2 -27.72 41.76 32.06
N SER A 3 -28.57 41.16 31.21
CA SER A 3 -30.02 41.09 31.45
C SER A 3 -30.45 40.14 32.59
N LEU A 4 -29.59 39.21 33.01
CA LEU A 4 -29.82 38.30 34.15
C LEU A 4 -29.25 38.88 35.46
N GLN A 5 -28.11 39.57 35.38
CA GLN A 5 -27.51 40.25 36.53
C GLN A 5 -28.29 41.50 36.98
N ASN A 6 -29.11 42.08 36.09
CA ASN A 6 -29.95 43.25 36.39
C ASN A 6 -31.39 42.88 36.84
N GLN A 7 -31.69 41.61 37.09
CA GLN A 7 -32.95 41.19 37.73
C GLN A 7 -32.76 41.08 39.25
N GLU A 8 -33.80 41.39 40.03
CA GLU A 8 -33.75 41.37 41.50
C GLU A 8 -33.39 39.96 42.02
N LEU A 9 -32.46 39.89 42.99
CA LEU A 9 -31.77 38.65 43.40
C LEU A 9 -32.67 37.54 43.97
N GLU A 10 -33.96 37.78 44.23
CA GLU A 10 -34.85 36.80 44.88
C GLU A 10 -35.37 35.69 43.94
N CYS A 11 -35.09 35.73 42.63
CA CYS A 11 -35.73 34.83 41.65
C CYS A 11 -34.78 34.11 40.66
N VAL A 12 -33.46 34.24 40.80
CA VAL A 12 -32.49 33.59 39.88
C VAL A 12 -31.68 32.54 40.64
N ASP A 13 -31.82 31.28 40.23
CA ASP A 13 -31.06 30.15 40.78
C ASP A 13 -29.55 30.33 40.51
N GLU A 14 -28.73 30.35 41.57
CA GLU A 14 -27.28 30.48 41.48
C GLU A 14 -26.65 29.37 40.62
N SER A 15 -27.20 28.15 40.67
CA SER A 15 -26.71 27.02 39.86
C SER A 15 -26.98 27.22 38.37
N LEU A 16 -28.09 27.90 38.02
CA LEU A 16 -28.41 28.26 36.64
C LEU A 16 -27.49 29.38 36.12
N LEU A 17 -27.14 30.36 36.96
CA LEU A 17 -26.16 31.40 36.61
C LEU A 17 -24.78 30.80 36.34
N VAL A 18 -24.31 29.91 37.20
CA VAL A 18 -23.03 29.18 37.02
C VAL A 18 -23.07 28.33 35.75
N PHE A 19 -24.15 27.58 35.50
CA PHE A 19 -24.32 26.82 34.26
C PHE A 19 -24.27 27.71 33.00
N CYS A 20 -24.95 28.87 33.03
CA CYS A 20 -24.91 29.83 31.93
C CYS A 20 -23.52 30.44 31.71
N GLN A 21 -22.76 30.71 32.78
CA GLN A 21 -21.36 31.16 32.67
C GLN A 21 -20.48 30.10 32.00
N TYR A 22 -20.59 28.83 32.41
CA TYR A 22 -19.85 27.73 31.80
C TYR A 22 -20.20 27.52 30.33
N LYS A 23 -21.48 27.55 29.95
CA LYS A 23 -21.88 27.47 28.53
C LYS A 23 -21.45 28.69 27.72
N LEU A 24 -21.41 29.88 28.31
CA LEU A 24 -20.86 31.07 27.66
C LEU A 24 -19.34 30.97 27.44
N LYS A 25 -18.57 30.47 28.42
CA LYS A 25 -17.13 30.21 28.26
C LYS A 25 -16.85 29.25 27.10
N LEU A 26 -17.61 28.15 27.01
CA LEU A 26 -17.49 27.21 25.89
C LEU A 26 -17.91 27.83 24.54
N LEU A 27 -18.95 28.67 24.49
CA LEU A 27 -19.34 29.40 23.28
C LEU A 27 -18.25 30.35 22.79
N HIS A 28 -17.60 31.10 23.70
CA HIS A 28 -16.47 31.97 23.33
C HIS A 28 -15.24 31.18 22.86
N LEU A 29 -14.96 30.01 23.43
CA LEU A 29 -13.92 29.11 22.92
C LEU A 29 -14.25 28.66 21.49
N TYR A 30 -15.48 28.19 21.25
CA TYR A 30 -15.94 27.78 19.92
C TYR A 30 -15.80 28.91 18.87
N GLU A 31 -16.26 30.12 19.21
CA GLU A 31 -16.12 31.31 18.35
C GLU A 31 -14.65 31.65 18.07
N SER A 32 -13.78 31.55 19.07
CA SER A 32 -12.34 31.81 18.93
C SER A 32 -11.66 30.80 18.00
N VAL A 33 -11.98 29.51 18.15
CA VAL A 33 -11.48 28.44 17.27
C VAL A 33 -11.99 28.63 15.84
N GLN A 34 -13.27 28.96 15.66
CA GLN A 34 -13.82 29.29 14.33
C GLN A 34 -13.14 30.50 13.71
N LYS A 35 -12.84 31.54 14.49
CA LYS A 35 -12.15 32.74 14.01
C LYS A 35 -10.73 32.39 13.52
N ILE A 36 -9.95 31.63 14.29
CA ILE A 36 -8.60 31.18 13.91
C ILE A 36 -8.66 30.31 12.64
N THR A 37 -9.61 29.37 12.56
CA THR A 37 -9.79 28.47 11.40
C THR A 37 -10.43 29.13 10.17
N SER A 38 -10.96 30.34 10.29
CA SER A 38 -11.47 31.15 9.17
C SER A 38 -10.39 31.99 8.48
N VAL A 39 -9.27 32.28 9.17
CA VAL A 39 -8.12 33.01 8.61
C VAL A 39 -7.22 32.01 7.90
N THR A 40 -7.48 31.78 6.62
CA THR A 40 -6.64 30.92 5.78
C THR A 40 -5.26 31.54 5.58
N MET A 41 -4.22 30.90 6.10
CA MET A 41 -2.84 31.24 5.76
C MET A 41 -2.51 30.75 4.34
N GLU A 42 -1.68 31.48 3.60
CA GLU A 42 -1.11 30.93 2.35
C GLU A 42 -0.32 29.67 2.68
N THR A 43 -0.60 28.58 1.97
CA THR A 43 0.08 27.29 2.19
C THR A 43 1.58 27.48 2.02
N ALA A 44 2.33 27.28 3.10
CA ALA A 44 3.79 27.37 3.09
C ALA A 44 4.36 26.45 1.99
N SER A 45 5.49 26.86 1.41
CA SER A 45 6.24 26.04 0.46
C SER A 45 6.52 24.66 1.05
N THR A 46 6.31 23.60 0.27
CA THR A 46 6.58 22.22 0.71
C THR A 46 7.98 22.11 1.29
N PRO A 47 8.14 21.63 2.54
CA PRO A 47 9.44 21.60 3.20
C PRO A 47 10.38 20.64 2.45
N SER A 48 11.64 21.04 2.31
CA SER A 48 12.66 20.23 1.67
C SER A 48 13.00 19.00 2.52
N THR A 49 13.49 17.93 1.87
CA THR A 49 13.93 16.70 2.56
C THR A 49 14.94 17.01 3.66
N LYS A 50 15.82 17.99 3.43
CA LYS A 50 16.83 18.44 4.39
C LYS A 50 16.23 19.11 5.63
N GLU A 51 15.25 20.00 5.44
CA GLU A 51 14.56 20.66 6.56
C GLU A 51 13.77 19.64 7.40
N LEU A 52 13.14 18.65 6.74
CA LEU A 52 12.45 17.55 7.42
C LEU A 52 13.41 16.64 8.19
N ALA A 53 14.56 16.29 7.62
CA ALA A 53 15.58 15.46 8.29
C ALA A 53 16.12 16.15 9.54
N GLN A 54 16.42 17.46 9.43
CA GLN A 54 16.82 18.29 10.57
C GLN A 54 15.73 18.40 11.64
N LEU A 55 14.46 18.58 11.24
CA LEU A 55 13.31 18.65 12.16
C LEU A 55 13.05 17.33 12.90
N LEU A 56 13.29 16.18 12.25
CA LEU A 56 13.13 14.85 12.85
C LEU A 56 14.40 14.34 13.55
N ARG A 57 15.52 15.07 13.47
CA ARG A 57 16.86 14.66 13.97
C ARG A 57 17.34 13.34 13.38
N LEU A 58 17.07 13.12 12.09
CA LEU A 58 17.49 11.95 11.31
C LEU A 58 18.57 12.35 10.30
N GLU A 59 19.36 11.39 9.84
CA GLU A 59 20.19 11.58 8.65
C GLU A 59 19.32 11.68 7.38
N GLU A 60 19.79 12.38 6.34
CA GLU A 60 19.02 12.54 5.09
C GLU A 60 18.71 11.16 4.44
N GLY A 61 19.62 10.19 4.57
CA GLY A 61 19.41 8.81 4.12
C GLY A 61 18.32 8.06 4.91
N GLU A 62 18.33 8.18 6.24
CA GLU A 62 17.30 7.56 7.10
C GLU A 62 15.90 8.12 6.82
N LEU A 63 15.78 9.42 6.51
CA LEU A 63 14.50 9.99 6.12
C LEU A 63 14.01 9.45 4.77
N ILE A 64 14.90 9.30 3.78
CA ILE A 64 14.55 8.72 2.47
C ILE A 64 14.13 7.25 2.62
N ARG A 65 14.81 6.51 3.51
CA ARG A 65 14.50 5.14 3.92
C ARG A 65 13.08 5.04 4.51
N LEU A 66 12.79 5.86 5.51
CA LEU A 66 11.47 5.95 6.16
C LEU A 66 10.36 6.32 5.17
N GLN A 67 10.59 7.32 4.31
CA GLN A 67 9.64 7.72 3.27
C GLN A 67 9.38 6.59 2.26
N THR A 68 10.38 5.79 1.95
CA THR A 68 10.28 4.64 1.04
C THR A 68 9.43 3.51 1.63
N ILE A 69 9.67 3.14 2.89
CA ILE A 69 8.88 2.12 3.59
C ILE A 69 7.41 2.56 3.71
N ILE A 70 7.15 3.81 4.15
CA ILE A 70 5.78 4.36 4.26
C ILE A 70 5.08 4.44 2.89
N ARG A 71 5.81 4.79 1.82
CA ARG A 71 5.25 4.80 0.46
C ARG A 71 4.87 3.40 -0.01
N ASN A 72 5.70 2.38 0.24
CA ASN A 72 5.40 0.99 -0.09
C ASN A 72 4.16 0.51 0.68
N TYR A 73 4.13 0.71 2.01
CA TYR A 73 2.97 0.43 2.86
C TYR A 73 1.68 1.05 2.29
N ARG A 74 1.71 2.36 1.97
CA ARG A 74 0.53 3.11 1.49
C ARG A 74 0.01 2.60 0.14
N GLN A 75 0.89 2.19 -0.77
CA GLN A 75 0.49 1.69 -2.10
C GLN A 75 -0.36 0.43 -2.01
N GLU A 76 0.00 -0.49 -1.11
CA GLU A 76 -0.76 -1.73 -0.90
C GLU A 76 -1.97 -1.51 0.01
N HIS A 77 -1.89 -0.58 0.98
CA HIS A 77 -2.96 -0.29 1.96
C HIS A 77 -4.15 0.53 1.43
N THR A 78 -4.20 0.91 0.14
CA THR A 78 -5.37 1.62 -0.43
C THR A 78 -6.61 0.73 -0.60
N ARG A 79 -7.26 0.35 0.52
CA ARG A 79 -8.69 0.03 0.49
C ARG A 79 -9.45 1.29 0.06
N SER A 80 -10.18 1.19 -1.04
CA SER A 80 -11.01 2.28 -1.58
C SER A 80 -12.26 2.50 -0.73
N GLY A 81 -12.09 3.10 0.45
CA GLY A 81 -13.18 3.58 1.28
C GLY A 81 -13.93 4.71 0.57
N VAL A 82 -15.24 4.53 0.37
CA VAL A 82 -16.13 5.57 -0.14
C VAL A 82 -16.31 6.62 0.95
N ARG A 83 -15.71 7.80 0.78
CA ARG A 83 -16.05 8.98 1.59
C ARG A 83 -17.36 9.57 1.11
N PHE A 84 -18.25 9.89 2.04
CA PHE A 84 -19.47 10.62 1.73
C PHE A 84 -19.21 12.12 1.80
N ALA A 85 -19.95 12.91 1.03
CA ALA A 85 -19.77 14.37 1.00
C ALA A 85 -20.20 15.09 2.30
N GLU A 86 -20.67 14.34 3.30
CA GLU A 86 -21.03 14.82 4.63
C GLU A 86 -19.83 14.77 5.61
N ASP A 87 -18.72 14.12 5.23
CA ASP A 87 -17.44 14.11 5.97
C ASP A 87 -16.65 15.44 5.75
N GLU A 88 -17.24 16.60 6.04
CA GLU A 88 -16.49 17.87 6.09
C GLU A 88 -15.61 17.91 7.36
N ASP A 89 -14.43 17.30 7.26
CA ASP A 89 -13.44 17.22 8.33
C ASP A 89 -13.11 18.62 8.91
N GLY A 90 -13.41 18.80 10.19
CA GLY A 90 -13.22 20.05 10.93
C GLY A 90 -14.50 20.86 11.20
N MET A 91 -15.66 20.47 10.65
CA MET A 91 -16.95 21.08 10.99
C MET A 91 -17.66 20.32 12.11
N LEU A 92 -17.83 20.96 13.27
CA LEU A 92 -18.56 20.40 14.42
C LEU A 92 -19.68 21.37 14.83
N PRO A 93 -20.96 20.97 14.86
CA PRO A 93 -22.05 21.86 15.25
C PRO A 93 -21.90 22.38 16.69
N VAL A 94 -22.19 23.66 16.93
CA VAL A 94 -22.14 24.31 18.26
C VAL A 94 -22.82 23.49 19.34
N LYS A 95 -24.01 22.95 19.05
CA LYS A 95 -24.77 22.14 20.01
C LYS A 95 -23.96 20.92 20.46
N THR A 96 -23.41 20.19 19.48
CA THR A 96 -22.60 18.98 19.68
C THR A 96 -21.31 19.30 20.46
N PHE A 97 -20.62 20.40 20.12
CA PHE A 97 -19.47 20.90 20.86
C PHE A 97 -19.80 21.18 22.35
N LEU A 98 -20.93 21.84 22.62
CA LEU A 98 -21.42 22.09 23.98
C LEU A 98 -21.89 20.83 24.71
N GLU A 99 -22.19 19.75 23.99
CA GLU A 99 -22.57 18.46 24.55
C GLU A 99 -21.34 17.62 24.94
N TYR A 100 -20.23 17.71 24.19
CA TYR A 100 -18.99 16.96 24.45
C TYR A 100 -18.10 17.53 25.56
N LEU A 101 -18.23 18.82 25.88
CA LEU A 101 -17.39 19.49 26.88
C LEU A 101 -18.12 19.76 28.21
N GLU A 102 -17.40 19.51 29.30
CA GLU A 102 -17.72 19.92 30.66
C GLU A 102 -16.73 21.01 31.10
N CYS A 103 -17.20 21.92 31.95
CA CYS A 103 -16.38 22.98 32.53
C CYS A 103 -16.62 22.95 34.03
N GLU A 104 -15.54 22.75 34.80
CA GLU A 104 -15.57 22.75 36.26
C GLU A 104 -14.63 23.84 36.76
N GLN A 105 -15.20 24.84 37.47
CA GLN A 105 -14.48 26.04 37.88
C GLN A 105 -13.86 26.79 36.69
N ASP A 106 -12.57 26.58 36.41
CA ASP A 106 -11.84 27.17 35.28
C ASP A 106 -11.21 26.11 34.35
N SER A 107 -11.31 24.82 34.68
CA SER A 107 -10.83 23.74 33.82
C SER A 107 -11.93 23.26 32.85
N ILE A 108 -11.50 22.83 31.66
CA ILE A 108 -12.38 22.18 30.67
C ILE A 108 -11.98 20.72 30.54
N SER A 109 -12.97 19.83 30.65
CA SER A 109 -12.83 18.39 30.47
C SER A 109 -13.68 17.91 29.28
N VAL A 110 -13.28 16.78 28.69
CA VAL A 110 -14.08 16.09 27.66
C VAL A 110 -14.91 15.03 28.37
N LYS A 111 -16.21 15.00 28.09
CA LYS A 111 -17.12 13.98 28.60
C LYS A 111 -16.74 12.59 28.11
N LYS A 112 -17.33 11.56 28.73
CA LYS A 112 -17.30 10.20 28.20
C LYS A 112 -18.13 10.12 26.92
N VAL A 113 -17.45 10.33 25.79
CA VAL A 113 -17.94 10.21 24.42
C VAL A 113 -17.33 8.97 23.75
N SER A 114 -17.90 8.55 22.62
CA SER A 114 -17.32 7.50 21.77
C SER A 114 -16.03 7.94 21.09
N ALA A 115 -15.28 6.98 20.53
CA ALA A 115 -14.02 7.26 19.84
C ALA A 115 -14.20 8.16 18.61
N GLU A 116 -15.31 8.04 17.89
CA GLU A 116 -15.64 8.85 16.70
C GLU A 116 -15.96 10.29 17.08
N GLU A 117 -16.75 10.50 18.12
CA GLU A 117 -17.07 11.83 18.67
C GLU A 117 -15.82 12.53 19.21
N TYR A 118 -14.90 11.78 19.82
CA TYR A 118 -13.60 12.27 20.27
C TYR A 118 -12.68 12.68 19.11
N ILE A 119 -12.69 11.93 18.00
CA ILE A 119 -12.00 12.30 16.76
C ILE A 119 -12.63 13.57 16.18
N ALA A 120 -13.96 13.68 16.11
CA ALA A 120 -14.64 14.86 15.59
C ALA A 120 -14.31 16.13 16.39
N LEU A 121 -14.26 16.03 17.73
CA LEU A 121 -13.83 17.12 18.61
C LEU A 121 -12.36 17.51 18.37
N GLY A 122 -11.47 16.52 18.26
CA GLY A 122 -10.07 16.77 17.95
C GLY A 122 -9.89 17.42 16.57
N SER A 123 -10.64 16.97 15.56
CA SER A 123 -10.59 17.51 14.20
C SER A 123 -11.04 18.97 14.17
N PHE A 124 -12.09 19.33 14.91
CA PHE A 124 -12.52 20.72 15.06
C PHE A 124 -11.40 21.65 15.56
N PHE A 125 -10.58 21.18 16.53
CA PHE A 125 -9.45 21.97 17.05
C PHE A 125 -8.21 21.94 16.15
N PHE A 126 -7.83 20.77 15.64
CA PHE A 126 -6.49 20.55 15.10
C PHE A 126 -6.42 20.29 13.59
N TRP A 127 -7.53 19.95 12.92
CA TRP A 127 -7.48 19.47 11.53
C TRP A 127 -6.84 20.48 10.57
N LYS A 128 -7.32 21.72 10.55
CA LYS A 128 -6.75 22.79 9.72
C LYS A 128 -5.31 23.13 10.07
N CYS A 129 -4.94 23.03 11.35
CA CYS A 129 -3.60 23.37 11.80
C CYS A 129 -2.62 22.23 11.47
N LEU A 130 -3.05 20.96 11.46
CA LEU A 130 -2.32 19.83 10.87
C LEU A 130 -2.10 19.98 9.35
N HIS A 131 -2.99 20.69 8.66
CA HIS A 131 -2.83 21.03 7.24
C HIS A 131 -1.98 22.29 6.99
N GLY A 132 -1.62 23.03 8.04
CA GLY A 132 -0.91 24.31 7.93
C GLY A 132 -1.79 25.47 7.45
N GLU A 133 -3.11 25.31 7.48
CA GLU A 133 -4.09 26.34 7.08
C GLU A 133 -4.31 27.38 8.19
N CYS A 134 -4.08 27.02 9.46
CA CYS A 134 -4.19 27.90 10.63
C CYS A 134 -2.92 27.91 11.49
N SER A 135 -2.77 29.01 12.26
CA SER A 135 -1.66 29.19 13.21
C SER A 135 -1.75 28.19 14.37
N THR A 136 -0.78 27.26 14.42
CA THR A 136 -0.61 26.29 15.51
C THR A 136 -0.38 27.00 16.85
N GLN A 137 0.33 28.14 16.84
CA GLN A 137 0.62 28.93 18.04
C GLN A 137 -0.63 29.59 18.62
N GLU A 138 -1.42 30.29 17.80
CA GLU A 138 -2.66 30.94 18.25
C GLU A 138 -3.67 29.91 18.75
N MET A 139 -3.77 28.77 18.07
CA MET A 139 -4.64 27.67 18.48
C MET A 139 -4.24 27.12 19.85
N CYS A 140 -2.97 26.76 20.05
CA CYS A 140 -2.48 26.23 21.33
C CYS A 140 -2.68 27.23 22.49
N GLN A 141 -2.36 28.51 22.28
CA GLN A 141 -2.55 29.56 23.29
C GLN A 141 -4.04 29.80 23.63
N THR A 142 -4.93 29.70 22.65
CA THR A 142 -6.39 29.81 22.84
C THR A 142 -6.94 28.63 23.66
N LEU A 143 -6.44 27.42 23.42
CA LEU A 143 -6.85 26.22 24.14
C LEU A 143 -6.32 26.19 25.59
N GLU A 144 -5.06 26.59 25.80
CA GLU A 144 -4.46 26.73 27.15
C GLU A 144 -5.19 27.80 27.97
N SER A 145 -5.42 28.99 27.41
CA SER A 145 -6.14 30.08 28.10
C SER A 145 -7.62 29.78 28.37
N ALA A 146 -8.23 28.83 27.65
CA ALA A 146 -9.56 28.34 27.96
C ALA A 146 -9.57 27.33 29.13
N GLY A 147 -8.42 26.81 29.55
CA GLY A 147 -8.31 25.84 30.66
C GLY A 147 -8.39 24.37 30.24
N LEU A 148 -8.08 24.04 28.98
CA LEU A 148 -7.87 22.66 28.55
C LEU A 148 -6.49 22.19 29.00
N SER A 149 -6.42 21.04 29.68
CA SER A 149 -5.13 20.48 30.12
C SER A 149 -4.32 19.93 28.94
N PRO A 150 -2.98 20.04 28.96
CA PRO A 150 -2.14 19.56 27.88
C PRO A 150 -2.29 18.05 27.63
N GLN A 151 -2.62 17.25 28.65
CA GLN A 151 -2.88 15.82 28.51
C GLN A 151 -4.13 15.54 27.66
N ILE A 152 -5.20 16.33 27.82
CA ILE A 152 -6.41 16.24 27.00
C ILE A 152 -6.13 16.69 25.56
N LEU A 153 -5.36 17.77 25.40
CA LEU A 153 -4.98 18.29 24.07
C LEU A 153 -4.09 17.29 23.31
N LEU A 154 -3.13 16.67 23.98
CA LEU A 154 -2.29 15.61 23.42
C LEU A 154 -3.11 14.40 22.97
N SER A 155 -4.04 13.91 23.80
CA SER A 155 -4.88 12.76 23.42
C SER A 155 -5.84 13.09 22.27
N LEU A 156 -6.43 14.29 22.22
CA LEU A 156 -7.23 14.75 21.07
C LEU A 156 -6.39 14.82 19.79
N LEU A 157 -5.22 15.47 19.84
CA LEU A 157 -4.30 15.63 18.72
C LEU A 157 -3.83 14.28 18.16
N LEU A 158 -3.35 13.38 19.02
CA LEU A 158 -2.91 12.05 18.62
C LEU A 158 -4.06 11.20 18.08
N LYS A 159 -5.27 11.28 18.66
CA LYS A 159 -6.41 10.49 18.16
C LYS A 159 -6.80 10.91 16.74
N VAL A 160 -6.79 12.21 16.43
CA VAL A 160 -6.99 12.71 15.06
C VAL A 160 -5.90 12.19 14.13
N TRP A 161 -4.64 12.40 14.48
CA TRP A 161 -3.49 11.99 13.67
C TRP A 161 -3.53 10.50 13.32
N LEU A 162 -3.70 9.64 14.32
CA LEU A 162 -3.73 8.18 14.16
C LEU A 162 -4.97 7.72 13.38
N SER A 163 -6.11 8.41 13.49
CA SER A 163 -7.34 8.04 12.76
C SER A 163 -7.34 8.40 11.26
N LYS A 164 -6.47 9.33 10.83
CA LYS A 164 -6.48 9.90 9.46
C LYS A 164 -5.19 9.57 8.69
N GLU A 165 -4.65 8.36 8.91
CA GLU A 165 -3.35 7.89 8.40
C GLU A 165 -3.04 8.23 6.94
N LYS A 166 -3.99 7.98 6.03
CA LYS A 166 -3.78 8.20 4.59
C LYS A 166 -3.38 9.65 4.26
N GLU A 167 -3.93 10.62 4.99
CA GLU A 167 -3.67 12.04 4.73
C GLU A 167 -2.39 12.51 5.42
N MET A 168 -2.14 12.02 6.64
CA MET A 168 -0.94 12.35 7.41
C MET A 168 0.35 11.75 6.80
N THR A 169 0.23 10.59 6.13
CA THR A 169 1.34 9.97 5.37
C THR A 169 1.55 10.59 3.98
N GLU A 170 0.61 11.38 3.46
CA GLU A 170 0.70 12.00 2.13
C GLU A 170 1.31 13.42 2.15
N ARG A 171 1.19 14.17 3.25
CA ARG A 171 1.56 15.59 3.33
C ARG A 171 2.75 15.83 4.28
N PRO A 172 3.98 16.07 3.79
CA PRO A 172 5.13 16.32 4.66
C PRO A 172 4.99 17.53 5.58
N GLN A 173 4.24 18.56 5.15
CA GLN A 173 3.95 19.74 5.96
C GLN A 173 3.23 19.40 7.28
N SER A 174 2.43 18.33 7.31
CA SER A 174 1.72 17.90 8.52
C SER A 174 2.66 17.42 9.62
N LEU A 175 3.85 16.94 9.29
CA LEU A 175 4.91 16.63 10.26
C LEU A 175 5.45 17.90 10.93
N CYS A 176 5.68 18.96 10.15
CA CYS A 176 6.11 20.27 10.68
C CYS A 176 5.06 20.86 11.62
N CYS A 177 3.77 20.75 11.26
CA CYS A 177 2.66 21.20 12.08
C CYS A 177 2.51 20.37 13.36
N LEU A 178 2.63 19.04 13.28
CA LEU A 178 2.61 18.16 14.45
C LEU A 178 3.77 18.46 15.40
N HIS A 179 5.00 18.61 14.88
CA HIS A 179 6.18 18.98 15.67
C HIS A 179 5.98 20.32 16.39
N SER A 180 5.44 21.31 15.68
CA SER A 180 5.16 22.64 16.25
C SER A 180 4.12 22.55 17.38
N MET A 181 3.02 21.82 17.18
CA MET A 181 1.99 21.66 18.22
C MET A 181 2.51 20.85 19.41
N LEU A 182 3.21 19.73 19.20
CA LEU A 182 3.79 18.95 20.30
C LEU A 182 4.80 19.77 21.10
N SER A 183 5.63 20.58 20.44
CA SER A 183 6.56 21.51 21.10
C SER A 183 5.84 22.59 21.91
N LEU A 184 4.70 23.10 21.44
CA LEU A 184 3.89 24.07 22.18
C LEU A 184 3.19 23.41 23.38
N LEU A 185 2.54 22.27 23.16
CA LEU A 185 1.84 21.51 24.21
C LEU A 185 2.79 21.07 25.33
N SER A 186 4.00 20.62 25.02
CA SER A 186 5.02 20.23 26.03
C SER A 186 5.56 21.39 26.86
N ASN A 187 5.39 22.63 26.40
CA ASN A 187 5.77 23.85 27.13
C ASN A 187 4.60 24.46 27.93
N MET A 188 3.39 23.91 27.84
CA MET A 188 2.26 24.35 28.65
C MET A 188 2.48 24.00 30.13
N LYS A 189 1.92 24.81 31.01
CA LYS A 189 1.96 24.52 32.45
C LYS A 189 1.30 23.17 32.74
N VAL A 190 1.92 22.37 33.61
CA VAL A 190 1.47 21.01 33.97
C VAL A 190 1.61 19.97 32.84
N ALA A 191 2.23 20.26 31.70
CA ALA A 191 2.51 19.26 30.67
C ALA A 191 3.65 18.32 31.09
N ILE A 192 4.81 18.91 31.38
CA ILE A 192 5.93 18.30 32.09
C ILE A 192 5.96 18.97 33.46
N ASP A 193 5.71 18.21 34.51
CA ASP A 193 5.65 18.73 35.88
C ASP A 193 7.03 19.29 36.27
N GLU A 194 7.09 20.51 36.84
CA GLU A 194 8.35 21.07 37.37
C GLU A 194 8.86 20.27 38.57
N SER A 195 7.99 19.47 39.20
CA SER A 195 8.29 18.47 40.23
C SER A 195 8.35 17.03 39.70
N TRP A 196 8.40 16.83 38.37
CA TRP A 196 8.64 15.50 37.79
C TRP A 196 9.95 14.93 38.36
N ASP A 197 9.83 13.76 38.98
CA ASP A 197 10.97 13.05 39.51
C ASP A 197 11.89 12.64 38.35
N LEU A 198 13.05 13.29 38.30
CA LEU A 198 14.08 13.09 37.30
C LEU A 198 14.73 11.71 37.40
N GLN A 199 14.41 10.90 38.41
CA GLN A 199 14.76 9.48 38.50
C GLN A 199 13.76 8.56 37.75
N SER A 200 12.66 9.11 37.22
CA SER A 200 11.54 8.35 36.66
C SER A 200 11.32 8.59 35.16
N VAL A 201 10.65 7.65 34.48
CA VAL A 201 10.23 7.78 33.07
C VAL A 201 9.14 8.84 32.91
N SER A 202 9.23 9.71 31.89
CA SER A 202 8.30 10.84 31.73
C SER A 202 6.85 10.38 31.48
N PRO A 203 5.88 10.71 32.36
CA PRO A 203 4.47 10.33 32.16
C PRO A 203 3.85 10.95 30.90
N TRP A 204 4.31 12.15 30.54
CA TRP A 204 3.91 12.88 29.32
C TRP A 204 4.29 12.10 28.05
N TRP A 205 5.56 11.72 27.93
CA TRP A 205 6.02 10.92 26.80
C TRP A 205 5.45 9.50 26.85
N GLN A 206 5.23 8.93 28.04
CA GLN A 206 4.58 7.64 28.17
C GLN A 206 3.13 7.64 27.67
N GLN A 207 2.36 8.73 27.86
CA GLN A 207 1.03 8.88 27.27
C GLN A 207 1.10 8.80 25.74
N MET A 208 2.05 9.52 25.12
CA MET A 208 2.24 9.52 23.67
C MET A 208 2.70 8.16 23.13
N ARG A 209 3.71 7.53 23.76
CA ARG A 209 4.17 6.18 23.41
C ARG A 209 3.04 5.16 23.48
N THR A 210 2.23 5.20 24.54
CA THR A 210 1.08 4.30 24.72
C THR A 210 0.04 4.48 23.61
N ALA A 211 -0.25 5.72 23.20
CA ALA A 211 -1.17 6.00 22.09
C ALA A 211 -0.65 5.45 20.75
N CYS A 212 0.66 5.50 20.51
CA CYS A 212 1.27 4.91 19.31
C CYS A 212 1.17 3.38 19.32
N VAL A 213 1.50 2.73 20.44
CA VAL A 213 1.43 1.26 20.61
C VAL A 213 -0.01 0.72 20.47
N GLN A 214 -1.01 1.50 20.87
CA GLN A 214 -2.43 1.13 20.77
C GLN A 214 -3.06 1.46 19.40
N SER A 215 -2.29 2.01 18.46
CA SER A 215 -2.77 2.35 17.13
C SER A 215 -2.88 1.12 16.23
N SER A 216 -3.96 1.02 15.45
CA SER A 216 -4.03 0.11 14.29
C SER A 216 -3.40 0.70 13.02
N SER A 217 -3.06 1.99 13.05
CA SER A 217 -2.49 2.74 11.94
C SER A 217 -0.99 2.90 12.17
N ASN A 218 -0.22 1.93 11.69
CA ASN A 218 1.21 1.81 11.95
C ASN A 218 2.04 2.91 11.29
N GLY A 219 1.67 3.36 10.07
CA GLY A 219 2.37 4.43 9.37
C GLY A 219 2.16 5.79 10.05
N ALA A 220 0.94 6.06 10.50
CA ALA A 220 0.64 7.24 11.31
C ALA A 220 1.36 7.19 12.67
N ALA A 221 1.35 6.02 13.34
CA ALA A 221 2.01 5.82 14.62
C ALA A 221 3.53 6.06 14.51
N LEU A 222 4.20 5.44 13.53
CA LEU A 222 5.63 5.59 13.30
C LEU A 222 6.02 7.06 13.06
N LEU A 223 5.28 7.76 12.18
CA LEU A 223 5.52 9.19 11.94
C LEU A 223 5.32 10.04 13.20
N SER A 224 4.26 9.80 13.98
CA SER A 224 4.07 10.52 15.25
C SER A 224 5.16 10.22 16.26
N ALA A 225 5.64 8.98 16.34
CA ALA A 225 6.72 8.58 17.23
C ALA A 225 8.05 9.24 16.86
N HIS A 226 8.39 9.38 15.57
CA HIS A 226 9.58 10.13 15.14
C HIS A 226 9.49 11.61 15.54
N VAL A 227 8.33 12.24 15.34
CA VAL A 227 8.12 13.64 15.76
C VAL A 227 8.20 13.78 17.28
N GLY A 228 7.55 12.88 18.04
CA GLY A 228 7.58 12.88 19.50
C GLY A 228 8.99 12.69 20.07
N HIS A 229 9.75 11.74 19.52
CA HIS A 229 11.15 11.52 19.86
C HIS A 229 12.01 12.77 19.57
N SER A 230 11.83 13.43 18.43
CA SER A 230 12.58 14.66 18.10
C SER A 230 12.30 15.80 19.09
N VAL A 231 11.03 16.05 19.43
CA VAL A 231 10.64 17.06 20.43
C VAL A 231 11.17 16.70 21.82
N ALA A 232 11.07 15.43 22.23
CA ALA A 232 11.62 14.94 23.50
C ALA A 232 13.14 15.15 23.59
N ALA A 233 13.88 14.79 22.54
CA ALA A 233 15.33 15.01 22.44
C ALA A 233 15.69 16.51 22.41
N GLY A 234 14.84 17.36 21.84
CA GLY A 234 14.96 18.82 21.91
C GLY A 234 14.87 19.36 23.33
N ILE A 235 13.88 18.91 24.09
CA ILE A 235 13.68 19.32 25.48
C ILE A 235 14.80 18.77 26.38
N ALA A 236 15.19 17.50 26.20
CA ALA A 236 16.31 16.89 26.93
C ALA A 236 17.62 17.68 26.72
N SER A 237 17.92 18.05 25.46
CA SER A 237 19.09 18.88 25.13
C SER A 237 19.04 20.27 25.78
N ALA A 238 17.88 20.92 25.79
CA ALA A 238 17.71 22.22 26.44
C ALA A 238 17.78 22.15 27.97
N LEU A 239 17.40 21.02 28.57
CA LEU A 239 17.51 20.77 30.01
C LEU A 239 18.98 20.51 30.40
N ALA A 240 19.70 19.72 29.60
CA ALA A 240 21.14 19.46 29.74
C ALA A 240 21.97 20.76 29.78
N GLU A 241 21.71 21.69 28.85
CA GLU A 241 22.42 22.99 28.82
C GLU A 241 22.13 23.86 30.06
N LYS A 242 20.89 23.82 30.58
CA LYS A 242 20.49 24.57 31.78
C LYS A 242 21.09 23.99 33.06
N LYS A 243 21.23 22.66 33.15
CA LYS A 243 21.75 21.94 34.32
C LYS A 243 23.28 21.88 34.41
N LEU A 244 24.00 22.82 33.78
CA LEU A 244 25.47 22.90 33.84
C LEU A 244 26.03 24.08 34.69
N PRO A 245 25.63 24.27 35.97
CA PRO A 245 26.15 25.34 36.82
C PRO A 245 27.57 25.08 37.33
N LYS A 246 28.33 26.16 37.59
CA LYS A 246 29.79 26.16 37.77
C LYS A 246 30.29 25.88 39.20
N SER A 247 29.52 25.18 40.02
CA SER A 247 29.92 24.77 41.38
C SER A 247 29.10 23.58 41.84
N LEU A 248 29.71 22.39 41.89
CA LEU A 248 29.08 21.16 42.35
C LEU A 248 29.29 21.01 43.86
N GLN A 249 28.21 20.78 44.62
CA GLN A 249 28.28 20.10 45.93
C GLN A 249 28.07 18.60 45.72
N GLU A 250 28.46 17.76 46.69
CA GLU A 250 28.40 16.29 46.52
C GLU A 250 26.95 15.79 46.37
N ASP A 251 25.98 16.37 47.10
CA ASP A 251 24.54 16.06 46.97
C ASP A 251 23.97 16.43 45.57
N ASP A 252 24.55 17.41 44.87
CA ASP A 252 24.13 17.76 43.50
C ASP A 252 24.55 16.68 42.49
N VAL A 253 25.58 15.88 42.78
CA VAL A 253 26.15 14.91 41.83
C VAL A 253 25.28 13.66 41.72
N GLU A 254 24.73 13.17 42.82
CA GLU A 254 23.84 11.98 42.84
C GLU A 254 22.52 12.29 42.13
N SER A 255 21.84 13.38 42.53
CA SER A 255 20.64 13.91 41.87
C SER A 255 20.82 14.21 40.37
N MET A 256 22.01 14.70 39.97
CA MET A 256 22.33 14.86 38.56
C MET A 256 22.52 13.51 37.85
N THR A 257 23.13 12.52 38.50
CA THR A 257 23.38 11.19 37.91
C THR A 257 22.07 10.50 37.57
N ASP A 258 21.13 10.40 38.52
CA ASP A 258 19.82 9.78 38.28
C ASP A 258 19.02 10.53 37.21
N SER A 259 19.15 11.87 37.18
CA SER A 259 18.57 12.71 36.12
C SER A 259 19.11 12.39 34.72
N TRP A 260 20.34 11.91 34.58
CA TRP A 260 20.87 11.45 33.30
C TRP A 260 20.45 10.01 33.01
N GLU A 261 20.29 9.17 34.03
CA GLU A 261 19.78 7.79 33.87
C GLU A 261 18.35 7.78 33.33
N ALA A 262 17.43 8.58 33.88
CA ALA A 262 16.05 8.62 33.38
C ALA A 262 15.94 9.23 31.97
N LEU A 263 16.72 10.27 31.65
CA LEU A 263 16.79 10.83 30.29
C LEU A 263 17.34 9.81 29.28
N SER A 264 18.34 9.03 29.69
CA SER A 264 18.86 7.90 28.90
C SER A 264 17.78 6.83 28.69
N LEU A 265 17.09 6.44 29.76
CA LEU A 265 16.02 5.44 29.73
C LEU A 265 14.84 5.87 28.85
N ASP A 266 14.39 7.13 28.93
CA ASP A 266 13.35 7.67 28.04
C ASP A 266 13.79 7.67 26.57
N THR A 267 15.08 7.95 26.31
CA THR A 267 15.67 7.90 24.96
C THR A 267 15.67 6.46 24.40
N GLU A 268 16.04 5.47 25.21
CA GLU A 268 16.00 4.05 24.80
C GLU A 268 14.56 3.54 24.59
N TYR A 269 13.60 3.98 25.41
CA TYR A 269 12.17 3.68 25.17
C TYR A 269 11.65 4.26 23.85
N TRP A 270 12.13 5.44 23.43
CA TRP A 270 11.79 5.99 22.11
C TRP A 270 12.40 5.17 20.97
N LYS A 271 13.70 4.82 21.05
CA LYS A 271 14.36 3.98 20.05
C LYS A 271 13.69 2.62 19.90
N LEU A 272 13.35 1.97 21.02
CA LEU A 272 12.64 0.69 21.04
C LEU A 272 11.27 0.81 20.37
N LEU A 273 10.49 1.84 20.70
CA LEU A 273 9.19 2.08 20.08
C LEU A 273 9.31 2.32 18.56
N LEU A 274 10.29 3.11 18.13
CA LEU A 274 10.52 3.37 16.70
C LEU A 274 10.82 2.08 15.95
N LYS A 275 11.74 1.24 16.46
CA LYS A 275 12.06 -0.05 15.85
C LYS A 275 10.85 -0.98 15.82
N GLN A 276 10.09 -1.08 16.92
CA GLN A 276 8.87 -1.91 16.97
C GLN A 276 7.77 -1.44 15.99
N LEU A 277 7.56 -0.13 15.84
CA LEU A 277 6.59 0.41 14.90
C LEU A 277 7.04 0.23 13.45
N GLU A 278 8.34 0.33 13.18
CA GLU A 278 8.93 0.04 11.86
C GLU A 278 8.75 -1.45 11.52
N ASP A 279 9.14 -2.35 12.41
CA ASP A 279 8.96 -3.81 12.26
C ASP A 279 7.47 -4.16 12.01
N CYS A 280 6.55 -3.59 12.80
CA CYS A 280 5.10 -3.75 12.60
C CYS A 280 4.62 -3.23 11.23
N LEU A 281 5.13 -2.08 10.76
CA LEU A 281 4.80 -1.51 9.45
C LEU A 281 5.25 -2.40 8.30
N ILE A 282 6.46 -2.95 8.41
CA ILE A 282 7.03 -3.90 7.44
C ILE A 282 6.22 -5.21 7.44
N LEU A 283 5.98 -5.80 8.61
CA LEU A 283 5.18 -7.03 8.74
C LEU A 283 3.77 -6.87 8.16
N GLN A 284 3.11 -5.74 8.43
CA GLN A 284 1.78 -5.44 7.86
C GLN A 284 1.83 -5.24 6.34
N THR A 285 2.92 -4.65 5.81
CA THR A 285 3.14 -4.54 4.36
C THR A 285 3.31 -5.91 3.72
N LEU A 286 4.09 -6.81 4.34
CA LEU A 286 4.33 -8.17 3.86
C LEU A 286 3.07 -9.05 3.97
N LEU A 287 2.28 -8.91 5.02
CA LEU A 287 0.99 -9.59 5.17
C LEU A 287 -0.02 -9.21 4.08
N GLN A 288 0.01 -7.96 3.61
CA GLN A 288 -0.95 -7.47 2.61
C GLN A 288 -0.47 -7.62 1.16
N CYS A 289 0.84 -7.69 0.93
CA CYS A 289 1.44 -7.87 -0.40
C CYS A 289 1.74 -9.36 -0.69
N GLY A 290 2.14 -10.12 0.34
CA GLY A 290 2.84 -11.40 0.19
C GLY A 290 4.34 -11.21 -0.03
N VAL A 291 5.15 -12.09 0.54
CA VAL A 291 6.63 -12.04 0.38
C VAL A 291 7.02 -12.30 -1.08
N ALA A 292 6.37 -13.29 -1.72
CA ALA A 292 6.62 -13.65 -3.12
C ALA A 292 6.37 -12.48 -4.09
N ASP A 293 5.26 -11.77 -3.93
CA ASP A 293 4.91 -10.60 -4.75
C ASP A 293 5.86 -9.42 -4.51
N THR A 294 6.22 -9.17 -3.24
CA THR A 294 7.20 -8.14 -2.86
C THR A 294 8.56 -8.38 -3.53
N VAL A 295 9.06 -9.62 -3.48
CA VAL A 295 10.33 -9.99 -4.10
C VAL A 295 10.22 -10.00 -5.63
N ALA A 296 9.11 -10.47 -6.21
CA ALA A 296 8.88 -10.43 -7.66
C ALA A 296 8.86 -8.99 -8.22
N LYS A 297 8.17 -8.07 -7.55
CA LYS A 297 8.18 -6.62 -7.87
C LYS A 297 9.59 -6.02 -7.82
N TRP A 298 10.43 -6.47 -6.89
CA TRP A 298 11.84 -6.04 -6.79
C TRP A 298 12.71 -6.66 -7.89
N VAL A 299 12.60 -7.97 -8.13
CA VAL A 299 13.26 -8.73 -9.21
C VAL A 299 13.02 -8.07 -10.57
N PHE A 300 11.76 -7.72 -10.86
CA PHE A 300 11.39 -7.01 -12.08
C PHE A 300 12.08 -5.63 -12.20
N LYS A 301 12.08 -4.84 -11.13
CA LYS A 301 12.66 -3.48 -11.14
C LYS A 301 14.19 -3.46 -11.27
N GLN A 302 14.85 -4.49 -10.75
CA GLN A 302 16.31 -4.66 -10.80
C GLN A 302 16.79 -5.36 -12.08
N ASP A 303 15.87 -5.78 -12.97
CA ASP A 303 16.15 -6.55 -14.20
C ASP A 303 16.97 -7.84 -13.94
N ILE A 304 16.68 -8.52 -12.82
CA ILE A 304 17.45 -9.68 -12.37
C ILE A 304 17.17 -10.90 -13.27
N SER A 305 18.23 -11.44 -13.86
CA SER A 305 18.13 -12.62 -14.72
C SER A 305 17.71 -13.89 -13.95
N PRO A 306 16.99 -14.83 -14.59
CA PRO A 306 16.64 -16.12 -13.98
C PRO A 306 17.85 -16.98 -13.56
N ASP A 307 19.04 -16.71 -14.09
CA ASP A 307 20.25 -17.45 -13.73
C ASP A 307 20.86 -16.91 -12.42
N LEU A 308 20.78 -15.60 -12.15
CA LEU A 308 21.13 -15.02 -10.84
C LEU A 308 20.20 -15.52 -9.72
N LEU A 309 18.90 -15.70 -10.00
CA LEU A 309 17.95 -16.29 -9.04
C LEU A 309 18.34 -17.72 -8.65
N LYS A 310 18.81 -18.53 -9.60
CA LYS A 310 19.32 -19.89 -9.34
C LYS A 310 20.61 -19.85 -8.53
N GLU A 311 21.56 -19.01 -8.90
CA GLU A 311 22.84 -18.88 -8.19
C GLU A 311 22.63 -18.48 -6.71
N ALA A 312 21.73 -17.53 -6.44
CA ALA A 312 21.37 -17.16 -5.07
C ALA A 312 20.74 -18.32 -4.27
N ARG A 313 19.94 -19.17 -4.92
CA ARG A 313 19.38 -20.38 -4.29
C ARG A 313 20.48 -21.43 -4.01
N GLU A 314 21.39 -21.67 -4.94
CA GLU A 314 22.51 -22.62 -4.75
C GLU A 314 23.48 -22.15 -3.64
N LYS A 315 23.61 -20.84 -3.43
CA LYS A 315 24.35 -20.25 -2.29
C LYS A 315 23.65 -20.49 -0.95
N ARG A 316 22.31 -20.49 -0.90
CA ARG A 316 21.53 -20.87 0.30
C ARG A 316 21.85 -22.30 0.75
N ASP A 317 21.89 -23.25 -0.19
CA ASP A 317 22.08 -24.67 0.11
C ASP A 317 23.53 -25.03 0.51
N SER A 318 24.49 -24.12 0.33
CA SER A 318 25.91 -24.32 0.60
C SER A 318 26.48 -23.59 1.81
N HIS A 319 25.77 -22.61 2.38
CA HIS A 319 26.22 -21.83 3.54
C HIS A 319 25.45 -22.15 4.83
N SER A 320 26.18 -22.55 5.88
CA SER A 320 25.67 -22.59 7.25
C SER A 320 25.63 -21.19 7.85
N VAL A 321 24.47 -20.81 8.40
CA VAL A 321 24.14 -19.55 9.11
C VAL A 321 25.33 -18.71 9.55
N GLN A 322 25.49 -17.54 8.93
CA GLN A 322 26.14 -16.37 9.53
C GLN A 322 25.09 -15.27 9.63
N GLU A 323 24.60 -15.01 10.84
CA GLU A 323 23.83 -13.79 11.14
C GLU A 323 24.80 -12.60 11.11
N SER A 324 24.89 -11.91 9.97
CA SER A 324 25.68 -10.69 9.83
C SER A 324 24.87 -9.58 9.17
N GLY A 325 24.11 -8.86 9.99
CA GLY A 325 23.38 -7.65 9.60
C GLY A 325 22.38 -7.21 10.68
N GLU A 326 22.38 -5.93 11.06
CA GLU A 326 21.40 -5.38 12.02
C GLU A 326 20.02 -5.10 11.38
N VAL A 327 19.92 -5.22 10.06
CA VAL A 327 18.75 -4.90 9.22
C VAL A 327 18.23 -6.18 8.56
N SER A 328 16.93 -6.40 8.62
CA SER A 328 16.29 -7.55 7.96
C SER A 328 16.45 -7.48 6.44
N PRO A 329 16.77 -8.59 5.75
CA PRO A 329 17.05 -8.58 4.31
C PRO A 329 15.84 -8.19 3.45
N VAL A 330 14.62 -8.40 3.97
CA VAL A 330 13.37 -7.94 3.31
C VAL A 330 13.22 -6.42 3.39
N VAL A 331 13.74 -5.80 4.45
CA VAL A 331 13.75 -4.34 4.61
C VAL A 331 14.69 -3.73 3.58
N ALA A 332 15.89 -4.30 3.42
CA ALA A 332 16.81 -3.91 2.35
C ALA A 332 16.22 -4.10 0.94
N ILE A 333 15.41 -5.14 0.69
CA ILE A 333 14.66 -5.28 -0.58
C ILE A 333 13.61 -4.17 -0.77
N LEU A 334 12.84 -3.85 0.28
CA LEU A 334 11.83 -2.77 0.24
C LEU A 334 12.46 -1.39 0.02
N GLU A 335 13.67 -1.17 0.55
CA GLU A 335 14.46 0.05 0.42
C GLU A 335 15.12 0.18 -0.95
N THR A 336 15.82 -0.86 -1.41
CA THR A 336 16.55 -0.86 -2.70
C THR A 336 15.64 -0.92 -3.93
N ALA A 337 14.32 -0.98 -3.77
CA ALA A 337 13.32 -1.06 -4.85
C ALA A 337 13.21 0.20 -5.76
N GLY A 338 14.28 0.99 -5.88
CA GLY A 338 14.45 2.15 -6.75
C GLY A 338 15.90 2.53 -7.10
N GLU A 339 16.92 1.81 -6.62
CA GLU A 339 18.35 2.07 -6.89
C GLU A 339 19.00 0.85 -7.55
N SER A 340 19.93 1.04 -8.50
CA SER A 340 20.64 -0.08 -9.14
C SER A 340 21.68 -0.68 -8.19
N ALA A 341 21.35 -1.81 -7.57
CA ALA A 341 22.27 -2.58 -6.74
C ALA A 341 23.30 -3.32 -7.63
N SER A 342 24.46 -3.70 -7.06
CA SER A 342 25.40 -4.58 -7.77
C SER A 342 24.94 -6.03 -7.73
N ASP A 343 25.31 -6.83 -8.73
CA ASP A 343 25.01 -8.27 -8.79
C ASP A 343 25.43 -9.00 -7.50
N GLU A 344 26.55 -8.61 -6.89
CA GLU A 344 27.02 -9.17 -5.60
C GLU A 344 26.06 -8.87 -4.45
N GLN A 345 25.59 -7.62 -4.32
CA GLN A 345 24.60 -7.21 -3.30
C GLN A 345 23.24 -7.89 -3.53
N VAL A 346 22.83 -8.00 -4.81
CA VAL A 346 21.61 -8.70 -5.21
C VAL A 346 21.65 -10.17 -4.81
N LEU A 347 22.77 -10.86 -5.08
CA LEU A 347 22.97 -12.27 -4.73
C LEU A 347 23.00 -12.48 -3.21
N GLU A 348 23.64 -11.58 -2.46
CA GLU A 348 23.67 -11.62 -0.99
C GLU A 348 22.26 -11.46 -0.40
N LEU A 349 21.53 -10.41 -0.79
CA LEU A 349 20.16 -10.15 -0.34
C LEU A 349 19.21 -11.30 -0.69
N LEU A 350 19.23 -11.79 -1.94
CA LEU A 350 18.40 -12.94 -2.35
C LEU A 350 18.73 -14.19 -1.52
N SER A 351 20.01 -14.49 -1.31
CA SER A 351 20.41 -15.66 -0.51
C SER A 351 19.90 -15.58 0.93
N LEU A 352 19.89 -14.38 1.53
CA LEU A 352 19.35 -14.14 2.87
C LEU A 352 17.83 -14.28 2.90
N VAL A 353 17.08 -13.70 1.94
CA VAL A 353 15.61 -13.85 1.96
C VAL A 353 15.17 -15.29 1.66
N TYR A 354 15.88 -16.03 0.80
CA TYR A 354 15.65 -17.48 0.60
C TYR A 354 15.88 -18.32 1.87
N GLN A 355 16.73 -17.87 2.81
CA GLN A 355 16.90 -18.53 4.12
C GLN A 355 15.72 -18.22 5.06
N HIS A 356 15.22 -16.98 5.04
CA HIS A 356 14.17 -16.52 5.96
C HIS A 356 12.75 -16.91 5.52
N PHE A 357 12.50 -17.02 4.21
CA PHE A 357 11.17 -17.29 3.62
C PHE A 357 11.23 -18.43 2.59
N PRO A 358 11.53 -19.66 3.04
CA PRO A 358 11.85 -20.77 2.16
C PRO A 358 10.66 -21.38 1.41
N CYS A 359 9.43 -21.18 1.90
CA CYS A 359 8.20 -21.71 1.31
C CYS A 359 7.56 -20.65 0.41
N SER A 360 7.43 -19.43 0.93
CA SER A 360 6.97 -18.24 0.20
C SER A 360 7.87 -17.90 -1.00
N LEU A 361 9.16 -18.26 -0.96
CA LEU A 361 10.08 -18.13 -2.09
C LEU A 361 10.56 -19.49 -2.63
N ASP A 362 9.73 -20.52 -2.56
CA ASP A 362 10.01 -21.68 -3.41
C ASP A 362 10.02 -21.29 -4.89
N LEU A 363 10.78 -22.03 -5.70
CA LEU A 363 11.07 -21.74 -7.09
C LEU A 363 9.80 -21.54 -7.92
N ASP A 364 8.80 -22.41 -7.76
CA ASP A 364 7.57 -22.33 -8.55
C ASP A 364 6.69 -21.16 -8.07
N VAL A 365 6.70 -20.87 -6.77
CA VAL A 365 5.99 -19.73 -6.16
C VAL A 365 6.57 -18.41 -6.62
N LEU A 366 7.88 -18.21 -6.53
CA LEU A 366 8.54 -16.98 -6.95
C LEU A 366 8.46 -16.80 -8.47
N HIS A 367 8.69 -17.84 -9.26
CA HIS A 367 8.53 -17.76 -10.72
C HIS A 367 7.11 -17.39 -11.14
N ALA A 368 6.08 -17.84 -10.42
CA ALA A 368 4.69 -17.43 -10.65
C ALA A 368 4.51 -15.92 -10.51
N HIS A 369 4.98 -15.35 -9.40
CA HIS A 369 4.82 -13.93 -9.09
C HIS A 369 5.67 -13.08 -10.02
N CYS A 370 6.91 -13.49 -10.32
CA CYS A 370 7.74 -12.84 -11.35
C CYS A 370 7.02 -12.85 -12.71
N CYS A 371 6.54 -14.01 -13.17
CA CYS A 371 5.80 -14.12 -14.43
C CYS A 371 4.55 -13.24 -14.44
N TRP A 372 3.81 -13.17 -13.34
CA TRP A 372 2.64 -12.30 -13.23
C TRP A 372 3.00 -10.81 -13.31
N GLU A 373 4.04 -10.36 -12.61
CA GLU A 373 4.51 -8.98 -12.69
C GLU A 373 4.97 -8.66 -14.12
N TYR A 374 5.77 -9.54 -14.74
CA TYR A 374 6.10 -9.42 -16.17
C TYR A 374 4.84 -9.37 -17.04
N VAL A 375 3.75 -10.09 -16.73
CA VAL A 375 2.45 -10.05 -17.45
C VAL A 375 1.65 -8.75 -17.18
N VAL A 376 1.66 -8.22 -15.97
CA VAL A 376 1.01 -6.95 -15.63
C VAL A 376 1.70 -5.79 -16.37
N GLN A 377 3.02 -5.87 -16.49
CA GLN A 377 3.81 -4.96 -17.31
C GLN A 377 3.72 -5.32 -18.81
N TRP A 378 3.49 -6.58 -19.21
CA TRP A 378 3.25 -7.05 -20.58
C TRP A 378 2.00 -6.46 -21.22
N ASN A 379 0.97 -6.22 -20.41
CA ASN A 379 -0.21 -5.49 -20.85
C ASN A 379 0.18 -4.08 -21.36
N LYS A 380 1.33 -3.56 -20.90
CA LYS A 380 2.04 -2.40 -21.43
C LYS A 380 3.07 -2.79 -22.53
N ASP A 381 3.86 -3.89 -22.43
CA ASP A 381 4.68 -4.45 -23.55
C ASP A 381 5.19 -5.95 -23.43
N PRO A 382 4.96 -6.91 -24.37
CA PRO A 382 6.01 -7.93 -24.72
C PRO A 382 5.62 -9.43 -24.79
N GLU A 383 6.30 -10.38 -24.08
CA GLU A 383 6.04 -11.87 -24.09
C GLU A 383 6.38 -12.61 -22.75
N VAL A 384 5.53 -13.56 -22.26
CA VAL A 384 5.79 -14.50 -21.10
C VAL A 384 5.03 -15.86 -21.20
N LYS A 385 5.30 -16.82 -20.29
CA LYS A 385 4.84 -18.24 -20.20
C LYS A 385 4.81 -18.73 -18.72
N THR A 386 4.07 -19.74 -18.21
CA THR A 386 2.87 -20.53 -18.64
C THR A 386 2.35 -21.45 -17.49
N TRP A 387 1.31 -21.05 -16.75
CA TRP A 387 0.22 -21.86 -16.09
C TRP A 387 -0.79 -20.92 -15.40
N LEU A 388 -0.27 -19.76 -15.00
CA LEU A 388 -0.87 -18.45 -15.27
C LEU A 388 -1.58 -18.34 -16.64
N SER A 389 -1.34 -19.21 -17.63
CA SER A 389 -1.89 -19.18 -18.98
C SER A 389 -3.39 -18.92 -19.06
N LEU A 390 -4.21 -19.55 -18.21
CA LEU A 390 -5.65 -19.34 -18.19
C LEU A 390 -6.02 -17.94 -17.65
N MET A 391 -5.32 -17.49 -16.60
CA MET A 391 -5.46 -16.14 -16.02
C MET A 391 -4.94 -15.06 -16.98
N MET A 392 -3.81 -15.29 -17.65
CA MET A 392 -3.24 -14.46 -18.72
C MET A 392 -4.20 -14.36 -19.91
N TRP A 393 -4.76 -15.49 -20.34
CA TRP A 393 -5.68 -15.57 -21.46
C TRP A 393 -6.92 -14.72 -21.20
N SER A 394 -7.60 -14.98 -20.08
CA SER A 394 -8.83 -14.30 -19.68
C SER A 394 -8.63 -12.81 -19.36
N THR A 395 -7.52 -12.44 -18.69
CA THR A 395 -7.30 -11.07 -18.20
C THR A 395 -6.74 -10.13 -19.30
N PHE A 396 -5.76 -10.60 -20.08
CA PHE A 396 -4.95 -9.72 -20.94
C PHE A 396 -4.98 -10.09 -22.43
N ILE A 397 -4.92 -11.39 -22.77
CA ILE A 397 -4.65 -11.82 -24.16
C ILE A 397 -5.93 -11.86 -25.02
N ILE A 398 -7.05 -12.39 -24.50
CA ILE A 398 -8.26 -12.69 -25.30
C ILE A 398 -8.81 -11.46 -26.06
N LYS A 399 -8.72 -10.27 -25.47
CA LYS A 399 -9.11 -8.99 -26.11
C LYS A 399 -8.20 -8.66 -27.30
N ARG A 400 -6.87 -8.68 -27.11
CA ARG A 400 -5.87 -8.43 -28.16
C ARG A 400 -5.99 -9.48 -29.28
N PHE A 401 -6.17 -10.74 -28.92
CA PHE A 401 -6.33 -11.87 -29.84
C PHE A 401 -7.61 -11.77 -30.68
N SER A 402 -8.76 -11.43 -30.08
CA SER A 402 -10.01 -11.23 -30.84
C SER A 402 -9.92 -10.06 -31.83
N SER A 403 -9.34 -8.92 -31.43
CA SER A 403 -9.08 -7.79 -32.34
C SER A 403 -8.18 -8.19 -33.52
N ALA A 404 -7.14 -8.99 -33.26
CA ALA A 404 -6.27 -9.55 -34.30
C ALA A 404 -7.06 -10.43 -35.29
N ALA A 405 -7.93 -11.32 -34.78
CA ALA A 405 -8.74 -12.21 -35.60
C ALA A 405 -9.70 -11.43 -36.53
N TYR A 406 -10.43 -10.45 -35.99
CA TYR A 406 -11.33 -9.61 -36.80
C TYR A 406 -10.58 -8.74 -37.81
N LEU A 407 -9.38 -8.24 -37.48
CA LEU A 407 -8.55 -7.50 -38.42
C LEU A 407 -8.08 -8.38 -39.59
N ILE A 408 -7.55 -9.57 -39.30
CA ILE A 408 -7.06 -10.50 -40.34
C ILE A 408 -8.23 -10.98 -41.22
N ASP A 409 -9.40 -11.30 -40.65
CA ASP A 409 -10.59 -11.71 -41.42
C ASP A 409 -11.15 -10.60 -42.33
N LYS A 410 -11.17 -9.37 -41.83
CA LYS A 410 -11.57 -8.18 -42.61
C LYS A 410 -10.62 -7.90 -43.77
N VAL A 411 -9.32 -8.08 -43.57
CA VAL A 411 -8.27 -7.76 -44.55
C VAL A 411 -7.98 -8.92 -45.51
N GLY A 412 -8.23 -10.17 -45.10
CA GLY A 412 -8.04 -11.39 -45.91
C GLY A 412 -6.57 -11.73 -46.20
N LYS A 413 -5.63 -11.18 -45.44
CA LYS A 413 -4.17 -11.33 -45.57
C LYS A 413 -3.47 -10.73 -44.36
N ALA A 414 -2.15 -10.90 -44.26
CA ALA A 414 -1.30 -10.17 -43.30
C ALA A 414 -1.62 -8.65 -43.32
N PRO A 415 -2.05 -8.06 -42.18
CA PRO A 415 -2.31 -6.63 -42.09
C PRO A 415 -1.01 -5.81 -42.15
N LYS A 416 -1.09 -4.54 -42.55
CA LYS A 416 0.07 -3.62 -42.53
C LYS A 416 0.21 -2.98 -41.15
N ASP A 417 1.43 -2.70 -40.69
CA ASP A 417 1.75 -2.02 -39.41
C ASP A 417 0.74 -0.94 -38.96
N ARG A 418 0.37 0.02 -39.82
CA ARG A 418 -0.60 1.08 -39.49
C ARG A 418 -1.97 0.54 -39.01
N LEU A 419 -2.42 -0.59 -39.53
CA LEU A 419 -3.66 -1.24 -39.10
C LEU A 419 -3.45 -2.03 -37.80
N CYS A 420 -2.32 -2.73 -37.67
CA CYS A 420 -1.95 -3.44 -36.45
C CYS A 420 -1.91 -2.49 -35.24
N ARG A 421 -1.23 -1.34 -35.39
CA ARG A 421 -1.12 -0.33 -34.32
C ARG A 421 -2.46 0.31 -33.95
N ARG A 422 -3.36 0.47 -34.93
CA ARG A 422 -4.67 1.11 -34.71
C ARG A 422 -5.70 0.16 -34.09
N ASP A 423 -5.77 -1.08 -34.58
CA ASP A 423 -6.87 -2.00 -34.23
C ASP A 423 -6.45 -3.04 -33.17
N VAL A 424 -5.15 -3.32 -33.02
CA VAL A 424 -4.58 -4.30 -32.05
C VAL A 424 -3.65 -3.65 -31.03
N GLY A 425 -3.05 -2.50 -31.35
CA GLY A 425 -2.19 -1.73 -30.44
C GLY A 425 -0.69 -2.04 -30.52
N MET A 426 -0.25 -2.82 -31.50
CA MET A 426 1.16 -3.28 -31.67
C MET A 426 1.60 -3.24 -33.14
N SER A 427 2.90 -3.34 -33.43
CA SER A 427 3.41 -3.40 -34.82
C SER A 427 3.03 -4.70 -35.52
N ASP A 428 3.22 -4.77 -36.85
CA ASP A 428 3.04 -6.03 -37.60
C ASP A 428 4.09 -7.10 -37.24
N THR A 429 5.32 -6.69 -36.90
CA THR A 429 6.36 -7.58 -36.37
C THR A 429 5.96 -8.20 -35.03
N SER A 430 5.64 -7.37 -34.02
CA SER A 430 5.21 -7.85 -32.69
C SER A 430 3.91 -8.63 -32.75
N MET A 431 2.97 -8.25 -33.63
CA MET A 431 1.74 -9.01 -33.86
C MET A 431 2.02 -10.40 -34.44
N THR A 432 3.07 -10.57 -35.25
CA THR A 432 3.47 -11.89 -35.77
C THR A 432 4.04 -12.77 -34.66
N SER A 433 4.92 -12.23 -33.81
CA SER A 433 5.43 -12.95 -32.64
C SER A 433 4.30 -13.31 -31.68
N PHE A 434 3.45 -12.34 -31.32
CA PHE A 434 2.29 -12.52 -30.44
C PHE A 434 1.34 -13.64 -30.88
N MET A 435 1.08 -13.81 -32.19
CA MET A 435 0.30 -14.94 -32.69
C MET A 435 1.02 -16.29 -32.52
N GLY A 436 2.35 -16.31 -32.59
CA GLY A 436 3.16 -17.47 -32.23
C GLY A 436 3.01 -17.79 -30.75
N SER A 437 3.26 -16.81 -29.88
CA SER A 437 3.16 -16.97 -28.41
C SER A 437 1.75 -17.35 -27.96
N CYS A 438 0.68 -16.86 -28.60
CA CYS A 438 -0.69 -17.32 -28.36
C CYS A 438 -0.88 -18.80 -28.72
N SER A 439 -0.27 -19.26 -29.81
CA SER A 439 -0.35 -20.65 -30.26
C SER A 439 0.40 -21.57 -29.30
N ASP A 440 1.62 -21.19 -28.91
CA ASP A 440 2.41 -21.87 -27.89
C ASP A 440 1.65 -21.94 -26.55
N LEU A 441 1.07 -20.83 -26.10
CA LEU A 441 0.34 -20.76 -24.83
C LEU A 441 -0.86 -21.71 -24.82
N LEU A 442 -1.69 -21.69 -25.87
CA LEU A 442 -2.85 -22.58 -26.00
C LEU A 442 -2.43 -24.05 -26.13
N GLN A 443 -1.31 -24.33 -26.81
CA GLN A 443 -0.74 -25.67 -26.88
C GLN A 443 -0.30 -26.16 -25.50
N THR A 444 0.46 -25.36 -24.75
CA THR A 444 0.91 -25.78 -23.42
C THR A 444 -0.26 -25.88 -22.41
N MET A 445 -1.36 -25.14 -22.61
CA MET A 445 -2.60 -25.35 -21.83
C MET A 445 -3.22 -26.73 -22.09
N MET A 446 -3.25 -27.20 -23.35
CA MET A 446 -3.71 -28.55 -23.69
C MET A 446 -2.78 -29.64 -23.15
N GLU A 447 -1.46 -29.45 -23.28
CA GLU A 447 -0.46 -30.39 -22.75
C GLU A 447 -0.54 -30.50 -21.22
N ALA A 448 -0.72 -29.38 -20.52
CA ALA A 448 -0.85 -29.34 -19.07
C ALA A 448 -2.14 -30.02 -18.58
N ASP A 449 -3.28 -29.80 -19.24
CA ASP A 449 -4.58 -30.41 -18.88
C ASP A 449 -4.52 -31.94 -18.97
N VAL A 450 -3.94 -32.48 -20.05
CA VAL A 450 -3.69 -33.93 -20.22
C VAL A 450 -2.78 -34.48 -19.11
N SER A 451 -1.73 -33.74 -18.70
CA SER A 451 -0.87 -34.17 -17.58
C SER A 451 -1.56 -34.07 -16.21
N SER A 452 -2.56 -33.19 -16.07
CA SER A 452 -3.24 -32.95 -14.79
C SER A 452 -4.17 -34.09 -14.36
N GLU A 453 -4.64 -34.93 -15.31
CA GLU A 453 -5.42 -36.13 -14.98
C GLU A 453 -4.59 -37.22 -14.26
N GLU A 454 -3.25 -37.19 -14.39
CA GLU A 454 -2.33 -38.16 -13.79
C GLU A 454 -1.60 -37.65 -12.54
N MET A 455 -1.61 -36.33 -12.28
CA MET A 455 -0.87 -35.70 -11.19
C MET A 455 -1.77 -35.31 -10.01
N LEU A 456 -1.31 -35.54 -8.78
CA LEU A 456 -1.94 -34.98 -7.59
C LEU A 456 -1.66 -33.47 -7.52
N ALA A 457 -2.66 -32.69 -7.07
CA ALA A 457 -2.48 -31.27 -6.84
C ALA A 457 -1.32 -31.01 -5.86
N PRO A 458 -0.43 -30.04 -6.13
CA PRO A 458 0.69 -29.74 -5.25
C PRO A 458 0.18 -29.22 -3.91
N VAL A 459 0.78 -29.72 -2.82
CA VAL A 459 0.56 -29.18 -1.48
C VAL A 459 1.50 -27.98 -1.32
N LEU A 460 0.93 -26.80 -1.14
CA LEU A 460 1.70 -25.59 -0.85
C LEU A 460 2.00 -25.56 0.66
N GLU A 461 3.28 -25.60 1.00
CA GLU A 461 3.74 -25.36 2.37
C GLU A 461 3.78 -23.85 2.64
N VAL A 462 3.54 -23.48 3.90
CA VAL A 462 3.51 -22.10 4.38
C VAL A 462 4.40 -22.04 5.62
N GLU A 463 5.21 -20.99 5.78
CA GLU A 463 6.07 -20.86 6.97
C GLU A 463 5.23 -20.83 8.27
N ASP A 464 5.72 -21.50 9.32
CA ASP A 464 5.03 -21.59 10.64
C ASP A 464 4.53 -20.23 11.16
N SER A 465 5.28 -19.15 10.91
CA SER A 465 4.95 -17.77 11.27
C SER A 465 3.67 -17.24 10.62
N TRP A 466 3.28 -17.76 9.46
CA TRP A 466 2.11 -17.35 8.69
C TRP A 466 0.90 -18.28 8.85
N VAL A 467 1.07 -19.51 9.36
CA VAL A 467 0.00 -20.53 9.47
C VAL A 467 -1.25 -20.05 10.24
N ALA A 468 -1.10 -19.09 11.16
CA ALA A 468 -2.20 -18.53 11.94
C ALA A 468 -2.83 -17.25 11.34
N MET A 469 -2.31 -16.74 10.22
CA MET A 469 -2.66 -15.42 9.66
C MET A 469 -3.39 -15.56 8.30
N GLU A 470 -4.52 -14.88 8.15
CA GLU A 470 -5.22 -14.77 6.87
C GLU A 470 -4.63 -13.62 6.03
N GLY A 471 -3.71 -13.94 5.11
CA GLY A 471 -3.25 -13.03 4.05
C GLY A 471 -4.13 -13.11 2.79
N PRO A 472 -3.81 -12.34 1.72
CA PRO A 472 -4.38 -12.58 0.40
C PRO A 472 -3.85 -13.89 -0.18
N ASN A 473 -4.71 -14.65 -0.88
CA ASN A 473 -4.29 -15.83 -1.62
C ASN A 473 -3.15 -15.47 -2.60
N SER A 474 -2.07 -16.24 -2.55
CA SER A 474 -0.95 -16.14 -3.49
C SER A 474 -1.40 -16.46 -4.91
N ILE A 475 -0.60 -16.04 -5.90
CA ILE A 475 -0.89 -16.29 -7.32
C ILE A 475 -0.92 -17.81 -7.63
N VAL A 476 -0.20 -18.62 -6.86
CA VAL A 476 -0.20 -20.08 -6.99
C VAL A 476 -1.52 -20.67 -6.50
N GLU A 477 -1.99 -20.25 -5.32
CA GLU A 477 -3.30 -20.67 -4.77
C GLU A 477 -4.44 -20.25 -5.70
N LEU A 478 -4.43 -18.99 -6.17
CA LEU A 478 -5.40 -18.48 -7.13
C LEU A 478 -5.39 -19.27 -8.46
N ALA A 479 -4.25 -19.82 -8.87
CA ALA A 479 -4.15 -20.66 -10.05
C ALA A 479 -4.67 -22.10 -9.80
N LEU A 480 -4.43 -22.66 -8.62
CA LEU A 480 -4.98 -23.96 -8.20
C LEU A 480 -6.52 -23.91 -8.00
N GLU A 481 -7.06 -22.74 -7.64
CA GLU A 481 -8.51 -22.49 -7.57
C GLU A 481 -9.20 -22.34 -8.95
N GLN A 482 -8.45 -22.30 -10.05
CA GLN A 482 -9.05 -22.16 -11.39
C GLN A 482 -9.81 -23.43 -11.80
N LYS A 483 -10.87 -23.24 -12.56
CA LYS A 483 -11.59 -24.36 -13.19
C LYS A 483 -10.75 -24.97 -14.31
N HIS A 484 -10.82 -26.29 -14.45
CA HIS A 484 -10.26 -27.00 -15.60
C HIS A 484 -10.74 -26.40 -16.93
N ILE A 485 -9.86 -26.48 -17.93
CA ILE A 485 -10.18 -26.01 -19.28
C ILE A 485 -11.16 -26.98 -19.95
N HIS A 486 -11.98 -26.48 -20.87
CA HIS A 486 -12.71 -27.34 -21.78
C HIS A 486 -11.79 -27.66 -22.97
N TYR A 487 -11.00 -28.73 -22.89
CA TYR A 487 -9.96 -29.08 -23.88
C TYR A 487 -10.39 -28.86 -25.35
N PRO A 488 -11.55 -29.35 -25.83
CA PRO A 488 -11.96 -29.14 -27.23
C PRO A 488 -12.16 -27.66 -27.62
N LEU A 489 -12.49 -26.79 -26.66
CA LEU A 489 -12.63 -25.35 -26.89
C LEU A 489 -11.27 -24.66 -26.97
N VAL A 490 -10.27 -25.13 -26.20
CA VAL A 490 -8.88 -24.66 -26.30
C VAL A 490 -8.27 -25.10 -27.62
N GLU A 491 -8.47 -26.35 -28.03
CA GLU A 491 -8.04 -26.89 -29.33
C GLU A 491 -8.64 -26.08 -30.49
N HIS A 492 -9.94 -25.83 -30.46
CA HIS A 492 -10.62 -25.00 -31.46
C HIS A 492 -10.03 -23.58 -31.54
N GLN A 493 -9.68 -22.96 -30.41
CA GLN A 493 -9.01 -21.65 -30.38
C GLN A 493 -7.54 -21.71 -30.84
N TYR A 494 -6.81 -22.79 -30.52
CA TYR A 494 -5.45 -23.05 -31.00
C TYR A 494 -5.41 -23.14 -32.53
N VAL A 495 -6.35 -23.87 -33.14
CA VAL A 495 -6.46 -23.98 -34.60
C VAL A 495 -6.65 -22.61 -35.26
N LEU A 496 -7.50 -21.75 -34.70
CA LEU A 496 -7.65 -20.37 -35.18
C LEU A 496 -6.33 -19.57 -35.04
N SER A 497 -5.65 -19.69 -33.91
CA SER A 497 -4.35 -19.05 -33.65
C SER A 497 -3.28 -19.48 -34.67
N ALA A 498 -3.16 -20.78 -34.90
CA ALA A 498 -2.21 -21.35 -35.86
C ALA A 498 -2.47 -20.88 -37.30
N ILE A 499 -3.74 -20.80 -37.73
CA ILE A 499 -4.13 -20.25 -39.03
C ILE A 499 -3.74 -18.76 -39.12
N MET A 500 -4.01 -17.97 -38.08
CA MET A 500 -3.68 -16.54 -38.04
C MET A 500 -2.16 -16.31 -38.07
N TYR A 501 -1.39 -17.06 -37.28
CA TYR A 501 0.06 -17.07 -37.29
C TYR A 501 0.63 -17.42 -38.67
N ALA A 502 0.09 -18.45 -39.33
CA ALA A 502 0.51 -18.84 -40.67
C ALA A 502 0.19 -17.76 -41.73
N ILE A 503 -0.96 -17.09 -41.65
CA ILE A 503 -1.31 -15.96 -42.54
C ILE A 503 -0.29 -14.83 -42.41
N MET A 504 0.14 -14.51 -41.19
CA MET A 504 1.14 -13.47 -40.93
C MET A 504 2.55 -13.90 -41.38
N LYS A 505 3.05 -15.02 -40.84
CA LYS A 505 4.42 -15.53 -41.07
C LYS A 505 4.71 -15.81 -42.54
N PHE A 506 3.75 -16.35 -43.28
CA PHE A 506 3.89 -16.69 -44.70
C PHE A 506 3.26 -15.64 -45.64
N SER A 507 2.75 -14.52 -45.11
CA SER A 507 2.13 -13.43 -45.90
C SER A 507 1.04 -13.91 -46.87
N LEU A 508 0.20 -14.83 -46.40
CA LEU A 508 -0.85 -15.47 -47.21
C LEU A 508 -1.90 -14.44 -47.65
N LYS A 509 -2.54 -14.70 -48.80
CA LYS A 509 -3.45 -13.77 -49.48
C LYS A 509 -4.78 -14.44 -49.76
N SER A 510 -5.86 -13.66 -49.64
CA SER A 510 -7.25 -14.10 -49.85
C SER A 510 -7.73 -15.17 -48.87
N VAL A 511 -7.11 -15.29 -47.69
CA VAL A 511 -7.51 -16.21 -46.62
C VAL A 511 -8.19 -15.42 -45.50
N LYS A 512 -9.43 -15.79 -45.20
CA LYS A 512 -10.25 -15.21 -44.12
C LYS A 512 -10.40 -16.24 -42.99
N PRO A 513 -9.64 -16.14 -41.89
CA PRO A 513 -9.54 -17.21 -40.90
C PRO A 513 -10.89 -17.62 -40.29
N LEU A 514 -11.77 -16.67 -39.98
CA LEU A 514 -13.07 -16.99 -39.40
C LEU A 514 -13.98 -17.66 -40.42
N SER A 515 -13.87 -17.34 -41.71
CA SER A 515 -14.69 -17.97 -42.76
C SER A 515 -14.49 -19.48 -42.91
N LEU A 516 -13.37 -20.03 -42.41
CA LEU A 516 -13.07 -21.46 -42.42
C LEU A 516 -13.88 -22.27 -41.39
N PHE A 517 -14.65 -21.61 -40.53
CA PHE A 517 -15.47 -22.23 -39.50
C PHE A 517 -16.97 -22.04 -39.78
N ASP A 518 -17.80 -22.95 -39.30
CA ASP A 518 -19.25 -22.88 -39.40
C ASP A 518 -19.83 -21.83 -38.41
N SER A 519 -21.16 -21.73 -38.33
CA SER A 519 -21.80 -20.79 -37.39
C SER A 519 -21.63 -21.18 -35.92
N LYS A 520 -21.58 -22.49 -35.59
CA LYS A 520 -21.36 -22.93 -34.20
C LYS A 520 -19.92 -22.67 -33.76
N GLY A 521 -18.94 -23.05 -34.58
CA GLY A 521 -17.52 -22.80 -34.34
C GLY A 521 -17.20 -21.30 -34.20
N LYS A 522 -17.78 -20.44 -35.06
CA LYS A 522 -17.68 -18.98 -34.92
C LYS A 522 -18.21 -18.47 -33.58
N ASN A 523 -19.35 -19.01 -33.14
CA ASN A 523 -19.98 -18.63 -31.87
C ASN A 523 -19.27 -19.21 -30.64
N ALA A 524 -18.29 -20.11 -30.80
CA ALA A 524 -17.48 -20.66 -29.71
C ALA A 524 -16.22 -19.83 -29.42
N PHE A 525 -15.68 -19.11 -30.41
CA PHE A 525 -14.47 -18.30 -30.23
C PHE A 525 -14.63 -17.17 -29.21
N PHE A 526 -13.51 -16.85 -28.54
CA PHE A 526 -13.37 -15.72 -27.60
C PHE A 526 -14.32 -15.77 -26.38
N LYS A 527 -14.91 -16.94 -26.11
CA LYS A 527 -15.59 -17.25 -24.84
C LYS A 527 -14.58 -17.72 -23.79
N ASP A 528 -15.05 -17.72 -22.54
CA ASP A 528 -14.38 -18.36 -21.41
C ASP A 528 -14.00 -19.81 -21.75
N LEU A 529 -12.70 -20.13 -21.62
CA LEU A 529 -12.11 -21.44 -21.94
C LEU A 529 -12.60 -22.56 -21.03
N THR A 530 -13.17 -22.24 -19.86
CA THR A 530 -13.75 -23.19 -18.91
C THR A 530 -15.21 -23.52 -19.25
N SER A 531 -15.81 -22.83 -20.23
CA SER A 531 -17.22 -23.01 -20.58
C SER A 531 -17.43 -24.19 -21.53
N ILE A 532 -18.33 -25.11 -21.17
CA ILE A 532 -18.75 -26.20 -22.05
C ILE A 532 -19.50 -25.61 -23.25
N GLN A 533 -18.97 -25.79 -24.46
CA GLN A 533 -19.57 -25.33 -25.71
C GLN A 533 -19.92 -26.51 -26.62
N LEU A 534 -21.10 -26.43 -27.26
CA LEU A 534 -21.49 -27.35 -28.33
C LEU A 534 -20.72 -27.02 -29.61
N LEU A 535 -19.55 -27.62 -29.76
CA LEU A 535 -18.75 -27.58 -30.97
C LEU A 535 -19.42 -28.38 -32.12
N PRO A 536 -19.05 -28.10 -33.39
CA PRO A 536 -19.46 -28.93 -34.53
C PRO A 536 -19.05 -30.39 -34.30
N SER A 537 -19.90 -31.32 -34.72
CA SER A 537 -19.73 -32.77 -34.48
C SER A 537 -20.59 -33.59 -35.45
N GLY A 538 -20.63 -33.18 -36.72
CA GLY A 538 -21.46 -33.78 -37.76
C GLY A 538 -21.19 -33.18 -39.14
N ASP A 539 -21.97 -33.60 -40.15
CA ASP A 539 -21.79 -33.23 -41.56
C ASP A 539 -21.57 -31.71 -41.75
N MET A 540 -20.36 -31.35 -42.15
CA MET A 540 -20.01 -29.97 -42.44
C MET A 540 -20.55 -29.51 -43.80
N ASP A 541 -20.89 -28.22 -43.88
CA ASP A 541 -21.31 -27.57 -45.12
C ASP A 541 -20.26 -27.81 -46.25
N PRO A 542 -20.65 -28.43 -47.38
CA PRO A 542 -19.73 -28.69 -48.50
C PRO A 542 -19.01 -27.44 -49.04
N SER A 543 -19.59 -26.25 -48.86
CA SER A 543 -18.93 -24.99 -49.22
C SER A 543 -17.75 -24.65 -48.31
N ILE A 544 -17.84 -24.96 -47.01
CA ILE A 544 -16.74 -24.78 -46.05
C ILE A 544 -15.65 -25.83 -46.31
N VAL A 545 -16.03 -27.07 -46.59
CA VAL A 545 -15.08 -28.15 -46.95
C VAL A 545 -14.31 -27.78 -48.22
N SER A 546 -15.00 -27.31 -49.25
CA SER A 546 -14.39 -26.81 -50.50
C SER A 546 -13.42 -25.65 -50.24
N LEU A 547 -13.81 -24.68 -49.40
CA LEU A 547 -12.96 -23.55 -49.03
C LEU A 547 -11.69 -23.99 -48.28
N ARG A 548 -11.81 -24.94 -47.33
CA ARG A 548 -10.68 -25.54 -46.60
C ARG A 548 -9.73 -26.29 -47.55
N GLN A 549 -10.27 -27.05 -48.50
CA GLN A 549 -9.47 -27.73 -49.53
C GLN A 549 -8.75 -26.74 -50.44
N GLN A 550 -9.41 -25.65 -50.85
CA GLN A 550 -8.82 -24.59 -51.66
C GLN A 550 -7.63 -23.92 -50.95
N VAL A 551 -7.76 -23.66 -49.63
CA VAL A 551 -6.65 -23.09 -48.83
C VAL A 551 -5.54 -24.13 -48.58
N SER A 552 -5.88 -25.41 -48.45
CA SER A 552 -4.90 -26.51 -48.34
C SER A 552 -4.01 -26.65 -49.58
N MET A 553 -4.56 -26.40 -50.77
CA MET A 553 -3.83 -26.42 -52.04
C MET A 553 -2.78 -25.31 -52.16
N THR A 554 -2.88 -24.23 -51.37
CA THR A 554 -1.98 -23.06 -51.47
C THR A 554 -0.65 -23.19 -50.71
N GLY A 555 -0.39 -24.28 -49.99
CA GLY A 555 0.94 -24.54 -49.43
C GLY A 555 1.02 -25.77 -48.52
N SER A 556 2.11 -26.54 -48.62
CA SER A 556 2.27 -27.86 -47.98
C SER A 556 2.12 -27.85 -46.44
N PHE A 557 2.40 -26.72 -45.79
CA PHE A 557 2.24 -26.57 -44.32
C PHE A 557 0.77 -26.53 -43.89
N PHE A 558 -0.13 -26.03 -44.75
CA PHE A 558 -1.57 -26.01 -44.47
C PHE A 558 -2.18 -27.42 -44.49
N PHE A 559 -1.52 -28.41 -45.09
CA PHE A 559 -2.03 -29.77 -45.10
C PHE A 559 -2.19 -30.30 -43.67
N TYR A 560 -1.22 -30.08 -42.78
CA TYR A 560 -1.30 -30.57 -41.40
C TYR A 560 -2.39 -29.85 -40.58
N VAL A 561 -2.39 -28.51 -40.58
CA VAL A 561 -3.36 -27.70 -39.83
C VAL A 561 -4.80 -27.91 -40.32
N THR A 562 -5.01 -28.01 -41.64
CA THR A 562 -6.35 -28.23 -42.20
C THR A 562 -6.80 -29.69 -42.12
N TYR A 563 -5.88 -30.64 -41.97
CA TYR A 563 -6.22 -32.04 -41.68
C TYR A 563 -6.76 -32.17 -40.25
N CYS A 564 -6.14 -31.49 -39.27
CA CYS A 564 -6.72 -31.38 -37.92
C CYS A 564 -8.10 -30.70 -37.94
N CYS A 565 -8.27 -29.61 -38.70
CA CYS A 565 -9.60 -29.00 -38.90
C CYS A 565 -10.66 -29.98 -39.44
N CYS A 566 -10.27 -31.03 -40.16
CA CYS A 566 -11.20 -32.01 -40.75
C CYS A 566 -11.43 -33.26 -39.87
N ILE A 567 -10.76 -33.35 -38.72
CA ILE A 567 -10.95 -34.41 -37.72
C ILE A 567 -11.90 -33.96 -36.60
N ILE A 568 -12.07 -32.63 -36.44
CA ILE A 568 -13.13 -31.96 -35.65
C ILE A 568 -14.34 -31.67 -36.56
#